data_AF-A0A7J0C8M1-F1
#
_entry.id   AF-A0A7J0C8M1-F1
#
_cell.length_a   1.000
_cell.length_b   1.000
_cell.length_c   1.000
_cell.angle_alpha   90.00
_cell.angle_beta   90.00
_cell.angle_gamma   90.00
#
_symmetry.space_group_name_H-M   'P 1'
#
loop_
_entity.id
_entity.type
_entity.pdbx_description
1 polymer ?
#
loop_
_entity_poly.entity_id
_entity_poly.type
_entity_poly.pdbx_seq_one_letter_code
_entity_poly.pdbx_strand_id
1 'polypeptide(L)'
;MRATLTLAGERGHLAADVLPDAAVSAVTAAVVGSDILGRADAEWSSCRALTQFWSLMLPRLAVRGGDAGLPEPVSNCPATLRP
;
A
#
# COMPACT_ATOMS: atom_id res chain seq x y z
N MET A 1 -7.23 6.61 6.66
CA MET A 1 -5.80 6.22 6.60
C MET A 1 -5.20 6.07 8.00
N ARG A 2 -5.08 7.13 8.81
CA ARG A 2 -4.48 7.06 10.16
C ARG A 2 -5.10 6.00 11.07
N ALA A 3 -6.41 6.02 11.26
CA ALA A 3 -7.11 5.03 12.10
C ALA A 3 -6.90 3.57 11.62
N THR A 4 -6.79 3.34 10.31
CA THR A 4 -6.54 2.01 9.72
C THR A 4 -5.13 1.51 10.04
N LEU A 5 -4.12 2.40 9.98
CA LEU A 5 -2.73 2.07 10.31
C LEU A 5 -2.52 1.95 11.81
N THR A 6 -3.20 2.74 12.63
CA THR A 6 -3.24 2.55 14.09
C THR A 6 -3.78 1.16 14.45
N LEU A 7 -4.93 0.75 13.88
CA LEU A 7 -5.50 -0.58 14.09
C LEU A 7 -4.58 -1.71 13.58
N ALA A 8 -3.87 -1.50 12.47
CA ALA A 8 -2.91 -2.48 11.98
C ALA A 8 -1.69 -2.60 12.90
N GLY A 9 -1.25 -1.51 13.54
CA GLY A 9 -0.17 -1.52 14.54
C GLY A 9 -0.60 -2.23 15.81
N GLU A 10 -1.80 -1.92 16.31
CA GLU A 10 -2.41 -2.59 17.46
C GLU A 10 -2.62 -4.10 17.23
N ARG A 11 -2.85 -4.51 15.98
CA ARG A 11 -3.01 -5.93 15.58
C ARG A 11 -1.70 -6.62 15.21
N GLY A 12 -0.56 -5.95 15.35
CA GLY A 12 0.75 -6.53 15.01
C GLY A 12 0.95 -6.79 13.50
N HIS A 13 0.16 -6.16 12.64
CA HIS A 13 0.29 -6.27 11.19
C HIS A 13 1.32 -5.28 10.63
N LEU A 14 1.70 -4.25 11.38
CA LEU A 14 2.82 -3.36 11.05
C LEU A 14 4.12 -3.89 11.64
N ALA A 15 5.20 -3.79 10.86
CA ALA A 15 6.54 -4.09 11.34
C ALA A 15 6.86 -3.27 12.60
N ALA A 16 7.58 -3.87 13.55
CA ALA A 16 7.78 -3.30 14.88
C ALA A 16 8.54 -1.97 14.90
N ASP A 17 9.30 -1.64 13.84
CA ASP A 17 10.01 -0.35 13.72
C ASP A 17 9.18 0.75 13.04
N VAL A 18 7.99 0.43 12.56
CA VAL A 18 7.18 1.37 11.78
C VAL A 18 6.24 2.15 12.70
N LEU A 19 6.54 3.44 12.85
CA LEU A 19 5.64 4.39 13.50
C LEU A 19 4.39 4.62 12.63
N PRO A 20 3.17 4.50 13.17
CA PRO A 20 1.93 4.66 12.40
C PRO A 20 1.83 5.99 11.64
N ASP A 21 2.21 7.11 12.24
CA ASP A 21 2.19 8.42 11.55
C ASP A 21 3.23 8.53 10.44
N ALA A 22 4.40 7.89 10.58
CA ALA A 22 5.39 7.83 9.52
C ALA A 22 4.88 6.98 8.34
N ALA A 23 4.20 5.86 8.62
CA ALA A 23 3.54 5.05 7.60
C ALA A 23 2.42 5.82 6.89
N VAL A 24 1.59 6.57 7.63
CA VAL A 24 0.56 7.44 7.04
C VAL A 24 1.21 8.46 6.11
N SER A 25 2.25 9.14 6.57
CA SER A 25 2.93 10.17 5.79
C SER A 25 3.56 9.60 4.52
N ALA A 26 4.23 8.45 4.60
CA ALA A 26 4.84 7.79 3.45
C ALA A 26 3.79 7.35 2.43
N VAL A 27 2.69 6.73 2.88
CA VAL A 27 1.60 6.30 2.00
C VAL A 27 0.92 7.51 1.34
N THR A 28 0.64 8.58 2.09
CA THR A 28 0.04 9.79 1.53
C THR A 28 0.96 10.44 0.50
N ALA A 29 2.25 10.59 0.81
CA ALA A 29 3.23 11.14 -0.13
C ALA A 29 3.31 10.31 -1.42
N ALA A 30 3.26 8.99 -1.31
CA ALA A 30 3.26 8.11 -2.47
C ALA A 30 2.02 8.27 -3.35
N VAL A 31 0.82 8.25 -2.77
CA VAL A 31 -0.44 8.40 -3.52
C VAL A 31 -0.52 9.78 -4.20
N VAL A 32 -0.15 10.84 -3.49
CA VAL A 32 -0.11 12.20 -4.05
C VAL A 32 0.95 12.31 -5.15
N GLY A 33 2.13 11.70 -4.94
CA GLY A 33 3.19 11.65 -5.96
C GLY A 33 2.76 10.92 -7.22
N SER A 34 2.07 9.79 -7.09
CA SER A 34 1.49 9.04 -8.22
C SER A 34 0.43 9.84 -8.97
N ASP A 35 -0.43 10.59 -8.27
CA ASP A 35 -1.44 11.46 -8.89
C ASP A 35 -0.79 12.65 -9.64
N ILE A 36 0.29 13.22 -9.10
CA ILE A 36 1.06 14.28 -9.77
C ILE A 36 1.77 13.75 -11.01
N LEU A 37 2.48 12.62 -10.92
CA LEU A 37 3.13 12.00 -12.09
C LEU A 37 2.09 11.54 -13.12
N GLY A 38 0.94 11.03 -12.68
CA GLY A 38 -0.18 10.63 -13.52
C GLY A 38 -0.72 11.74 -14.42
N ARG A 39 -0.65 13.00 -13.98
CA ARG A 39 -1.03 14.16 -14.81
C ARG A 39 -0.08 14.42 -15.97
N ALA A 40 1.19 14.04 -15.82
CA ALA A 40 2.20 14.19 -16.87
C ALA A 40 2.25 12.95 -17.78
N ASP A 41 2.00 11.77 -17.22
CA ASP A 41 2.02 10.49 -17.93
C ASP A 41 1.07 9.49 -17.24
N ALA A 42 0.03 9.10 -17.97
CA ALA A 42 -1.02 8.20 -17.47
C ALA A 42 -0.48 6.82 -17.05
N GLU A 43 0.68 6.39 -17.57
CA GLU A 43 1.30 5.11 -17.19
C GLU A 43 1.65 5.06 -15.70
N TRP A 44 2.02 6.19 -15.09
CA TRP A 44 2.32 6.28 -13.65
C TRP A 44 1.11 6.13 -12.75
N SER A 45 -0.07 6.46 -13.26
CA SER A 45 -1.35 6.22 -12.58
C SER A 45 -1.97 4.86 -12.90
N SER A 46 -1.33 4.07 -13.76
CA SER A 46 -1.85 2.77 -14.16
C SER A 46 -1.90 1.80 -12.98
N CYS A 47 -2.90 0.90 -12.97
CA CYS A 47 -2.98 -0.17 -11.98
C CYS A 47 -1.69 -1.01 -11.92
N ARG A 48 -0.98 -1.17 -13.04
CA ARG A 48 0.29 -1.91 -13.09
C ARG A 48 1.40 -1.20 -12.30
N ALA A 49 1.60 0.09 -12.54
CA ALA A 49 2.62 0.89 -11.85
C ALA A 49 2.34 0.98 -10.34
N LEU A 50 1.07 1.22 -9.97
CA LEU A 50 0.63 1.20 -8.58
C LEU A 50 0.88 -0.17 -7.93
N THR A 51 0.52 -1.27 -8.61
CA THR A 51 0.73 -2.63 -8.08
C THR A 51 2.22 -2.90 -7.82
N GLN A 52 3.10 -2.58 -8.77
CA GLN A 52 4.54 -2.78 -8.61
C GLN A 52 5.10 -1.95 -7.45
N PHE A 53 4.67 -0.71 -7.33
CA PHE A 53 5.05 0.16 -6.21
C PHE A 53 4.64 -0.44 -4.86
N TRP A 54 3.39 -0.88 -4.72
CA TRP A 54 2.90 -1.51 -3.51
C TRP A 54 3.58 -2.85 -3.21
N SER A 55 3.92 -3.66 -4.22
CA SER A 55 4.69 -4.90 -4.03
C SER A 55 6.07 -4.67 -3.40
N LEU A 56 6.68 -3.51 -3.63
CA LEU A 56 7.99 -3.16 -3.04
C LEU A 56 7.86 -2.57 -1.63
N MET A 57 6.82 -1.77 -1.39
CA MET A 57 6.63 -1.05 -0.13
C MET A 57 5.93 -1.87 0.95
N LEU A 58 4.95 -2.71 0.60
CA LEU A 58 4.20 -3.54 1.55
C LEU A 58 5.10 -4.45 2.41
N PRO A 59 6.10 -5.15 1.86
CA PRO A 59 7.00 -5.99 2.67
C PRO A 59 7.83 -5.24 3.71
N ARG A 60 7.92 -3.90 3.60
CA ARG A 60 8.64 -3.04 4.55
C ARG A 60 7.71 -2.49 5.62
N LEU A 61 6.43 -2.32 5.31
CA LEU A 61 5.43 -1.83 6.25
C LEU A 61 4.78 -2.95 7.06
N ALA A 62 4.63 -4.13 6.46
CA ALA A 62 3.99 -5.27 7.10
C ALA A 62 4.97 -6.10 7.93
N VAL A 63 4.48 -6.68 9.02
CA VAL A 63 5.16 -7.83 9.65
C VAL A 63 5.35 -8.90 8.58
N ARG A 64 6.59 -9.37 8.43
CA ARG A 64 6.91 -10.52 7.57
C ARG A 64 6.11 -11.69 8.12
N GLY A 65 5.11 -12.16 7.37
CA GLY A 65 4.21 -13.24 7.78
C GLY A 65 4.94 -14.57 7.94
N GLY A 66 5.64 -14.72 9.07
CA GLY A 66 6.10 -16.00 9.59
C GLY A 66 5.13 -16.58 10.61
N ASP A 67 4.42 -15.73 11.38
CA ASP A 67 3.86 -16.18 12.67
C ASP A 67 2.37 -15.87 12.88
N ALA A 68 1.70 -15.16 11.97
CA ALA A 68 0.27 -14.89 12.05
C ALA A 68 -0.40 -15.16 10.70
N GLY A 69 -1.37 -16.08 10.70
CA GLY A 69 -2.13 -16.52 9.53
C GLY A 69 -2.56 -15.35 8.65
N LEU A 70 -2.10 -15.38 7.40
CA LEU A 70 -2.26 -14.30 6.44
C LEU A 70 -3.73 -14.17 5.98
N PRO A 71 -4.34 -12.98 5.99
CA PRO A 71 -5.52 -12.71 5.17
C PRO A 71 -5.11 -12.70 3.69
N GLU A 72 -5.85 -13.47 2.88
CA GLU A 72 -5.69 -13.61 1.42
C GLU A 72 -5.45 -12.26 0.72
N PRO A 73 -4.59 -12.20 -0.32
CA PRO A 73 -4.36 -10.97 -1.07
C PRO A 73 -5.67 -10.51 -1.72
N VAL A 74 -6.21 -9.39 -1.23
CA VAL A 74 -7.38 -8.75 -1.85
C VAL A 74 -7.00 -8.25 -3.24
N SER A 75 -7.39 -9.01 -4.26
CA SER A 75 -7.35 -8.59 -5.66
C SER A 75 -8.39 -7.49 -5.87
N ASN A 76 -8.00 -6.22 -5.70
CA ASN A 76 -8.87 -5.06 -5.98
C ASN A 76 -8.62 -4.47 -7.37
N CYS A 77 -8.41 -5.32 -8.37
CA CYS A 77 -8.51 -4.90 -9.77
C CYS A 77 -9.97 -5.04 -10.21
N PRO A 78 -10.70 -3.95 -10.51
CA PRO A 78 -12.00 -4.09 -11.16
C PRO A 78 -11.77 -4.78 -12.52
N ALA A 79 -12.36 -5.96 -12.70
CA ALA A 79 -12.23 -6.80 -13.89
C ALA A 79 -12.94 -6.22 -15.14
N THR A 80 -13.08 -4.90 -15.25
CA THR A 80 -13.82 -4.24 -16.32
C THR A 80 -12.97 -3.19 -17.02
N LEU A 81 -11.95 -3.65 -17.72
CA LEU A 81 -11.47 -3.01 -18.94
C LEU A 81 -10.83 -4.08 -19.84
N ARG A 82 -11.68 -4.87 -20.49
CA ARG A 82 -11.31 -5.61 -21.70
C ARG A 82 -11.99 -4.92 -22.88
N PRO A 83 -11.28 -4.67 -24.00
CA PRO A 83 -11.88 -4.19 -25.23
C PRO A 83 -12.79 -5.26 -25.86
#